data_AF-A0A3A4VZI3-F1
#
_entry.id   AF-A0A3A4VZI3-F1
#
_cell.length_a   1.000
_cell.length_b   1.000
_cell.length_c   1.000
_cell.angle_alpha   90.00
_cell.angle_beta   90.00
_cell.angle_gamma   90.00
#
_symmetry.space_group_name_H-M   'P 1'
#
loop_
_entity.id
_entity.type
_entity.pdbx_description
1 polymer ?
#
loop_
_entity_poly.entity_id
_entity_poly.type
_entity_poly.pdbx_seq_one_letter_code
_entity_poly.pdbx_strand_id
1 'polypeptide(L)'
;MKDQIAGFGDLAGAIIGMVVGYPLGVIVGIVLMNKVLHYPGSIAFGITGSVLGAFLTIGLAEPLNLNVNPDILFGVFFVSVPLLGMIGFHIKRKTR
;
A
#
# COMPACT_ATOMS: atom_id res chain seq x y z
N MET A 1 -27.45 -8.00 21.44
CA MET A 1 -26.92 -6.64 21.15
C MET A 1 -25.41 -6.51 21.38
N LYS A 2 -24.81 -7.18 22.38
CA LYS A 2 -23.34 -7.17 22.57
C LYS A 2 -22.57 -7.81 21.40
N ASP A 3 -23.12 -8.86 20.80
CA ASP A 3 -22.45 -9.61 19.72
C ASP A 3 -22.41 -8.86 18.37
N GLN A 4 -23.38 -7.97 18.11
CA GLN A 4 -23.42 -7.18 16.87
C GLN A 4 -22.42 -6.01 16.88
N ILE A 5 -22.21 -5.39 18.06
CA ILE A 5 -21.23 -4.31 18.23
C ILE A 5 -19.81 -4.89 18.18
N ALA A 6 -19.61 -6.08 18.77
CA ALA A 6 -18.35 -6.82 18.66
C ALA A 6 -18.03 -7.17 17.19
N GLY A 7 -19.00 -7.73 16.46
CA GLY A 7 -18.80 -8.12 15.05
C GLY A 7 -18.47 -6.96 14.11
N PHE A 8 -19.05 -5.77 14.32
CA PHE A 8 -18.71 -4.59 13.50
C PHE A 8 -17.31 -4.03 13.85
N GLY A 9 -16.94 -4.03 15.12
CA GLY A 9 -15.61 -3.62 15.57
C GLY A 9 -14.51 -4.54 15.01
N ASP A 10 -14.74 -5.85 15.00
CA ASP A 10 -13.81 -6.83 14.45
C ASP A 10 -13.61 -6.65 12.94
N LEU A 11 -14.70 -6.43 12.20
CA LEU A 11 -14.63 -6.15 10.76
C LEU A 11 -13.87 -4.86 10.47
N ALA A 12 -14.18 -3.78 11.18
CA ALA A 12 -13.49 -2.50 11.04
C ALA A 12 -11.99 -2.64 11.36
N GLY A 13 -11.65 -3.35 12.43
CA GLY A 13 -10.28 -3.66 12.82
C GLY A 13 -9.54 -4.46 11.75
N ALA A 14 -10.17 -5.47 11.17
CA ALA A 14 -9.59 -6.27 10.09
C ALA A 14 -9.32 -5.44 8.83
N ILE A 15 -10.26 -4.57 8.44
CA ILE A 15 -10.11 -3.69 7.28
C ILE A 15 -8.98 -2.68 7.52
N ILE A 16 -8.96 -2.02 8.67
CA ILE A 16 -7.89 -1.07 9.02
C ILE A 16 -6.53 -1.79 9.05
N GLY A 17 -6.49 -2.97 9.66
CA GLY A 17 -5.30 -3.81 9.71
C GLY A 17 -4.79 -4.18 8.31
N MET A 18 -5.68 -4.51 7.37
CA MET A 18 -5.32 -4.79 5.98
C MET A 18 -4.80 -3.54 5.26
N VAL A 19 -5.54 -2.43 5.36
CA VAL A 19 -5.21 -1.17 4.67
C VAL A 19 -3.90 -0.57 5.16
N VAL A 20 -3.58 -0.71 6.46
CA VAL A 20 -2.31 -0.22 7.02
C VAL A 20 -1.20 -1.26 6.91
N GLY A 21 -1.52 -2.53 7.19
CA GLY A 21 -0.55 -3.62 7.22
C GLY A 21 0.04 -3.93 5.85
N TYR A 22 -0.74 -3.81 4.77
CA TYR A 22 -0.24 -4.12 3.44
C TYR A 22 0.86 -3.15 2.96
N PRO A 23 0.69 -1.81 3.00
CA PRO A 23 1.77 -0.87 2.72
C PRO A 23 3.01 -1.10 3.59
N LEU A 24 2.83 -1.42 4.88
CA LEU A 24 3.95 -1.76 5.77
C LEU A 24 4.70 -3.02 5.29
N GLY A 25 3.97 -4.07 4.89
CA GLY A 25 4.55 -5.27 4.30
C GLY A 25 5.34 -4.98 3.03
N VAL A 26 4.82 -4.12 2.15
CA VAL A 26 5.52 -3.68 0.93
C VAL A 26 6.79 -2.90 1.28
N ILE A 27 6.73 -1.99 2.25
CA ILE A 27 7.90 -1.24 2.72
C ILE A 27 8.99 -2.18 3.26
N VAL A 28 8.61 -3.17 4.06
CA VAL A 28 9.53 -4.21 4.55
C VAL A 28 10.14 -4.97 3.38
N GLY A 29 9.34 -5.33 2.37
CA GLY A 29 9.82 -5.95 1.13
C GLY A 29 10.87 -5.09 0.39
N ILE A 30 10.66 -3.78 0.26
CA ILE A 30 11.61 -2.84 -0.35
C ILE A 30 12.92 -2.80 0.46
N VAL A 31 12.83 -2.69 1.78
CA VAL A 31 14.00 -2.69 2.67
C VAL A 31 14.78 -4.00 2.55
N LEU A 32 14.08 -5.13 2.49
CA LEU A 32 14.68 -6.46 2.34
C LEU A 32 15.38 -6.61 0.98
N MET A 33 14.75 -6.16 -0.10
CA MET A 33 15.34 -6.16 -1.44
C MET A 33 16.63 -5.33 -1.48
N ASN A 34 16.67 -4.18 -0.82
CA ASN A 34 17.86 -3.34 -0.80
C ASN A 34 18.96 -3.86 0.13
N LYS A 35 18.61 -4.33 1.34
CA LYS A 35 19.59 -4.72 2.37
C LYS A 35 20.07 -6.17 2.25
N VAL A 36 19.19 -7.09 1.91
CA VAL A 36 19.51 -8.53 1.87
C VAL A 36 19.96 -8.94 0.48
N LEU A 37 19.21 -8.53 -0.54
CA LEU A 37 19.50 -8.87 -1.93
C LEU A 37 20.43 -7.84 -2.60
N HIS A 38 20.87 -6.82 -1.86
CA HIS A 38 21.79 -5.78 -2.33
C HIS A 38 21.32 -5.10 -3.63
N TYR A 39 20.00 -5.08 -3.87
CA TYR A 39 19.47 -4.51 -5.10
C TYR A 39 19.59 -2.98 -5.04
N PRO A 40 20.26 -2.34 -6.02
CA PRO A 40 20.53 -0.91 -5.98
C PRO A 40 19.25 -0.12 -6.20
N GLY A 41 18.90 0.74 -5.24
CA GLY A 41 17.72 1.60 -5.30
C GLY A 41 17.65 2.54 -4.10
N SER A 42 16.70 3.47 -4.12
CA SER A 42 16.48 4.42 -3.03
C SER A 42 15.35 3.95 -2.13
N ILE A 43 15.68 3.44 -0.95
CA ILE A 43 14.69 3.03 0.06
C ILE A 43 13.72 4.18 0.36
N ALA A 44 14.23 5.40 0.54
CA ALA A 44 13.40 6.56 0.87
C ALA A 44 12.32 6.83 -0.19
N PHE A 45 12.69 6.83 -1.48
CA PHE A 45 11.72 7.03 -2.55
C PHE A 45 10.79 5.84 -2.72
N GLY A 46 11.25 4.61 -2.43
CA GLY A 46 10.39 3.44 -2.42
C GLY A 46 9.31 3.51 -1.33
N ILE A 47 9.68 3.91 -0.12
CA ILE A 47 8.73 4.14 0.98
C ILE A 47 7.72 5.21 0.60
N THR A 48 8.18 6.37 0.12
CA THR A 48 7.29 7.45 -0.30
C THR A 48 6.36 7.00 -1.42
N GLY A 49 6.85 6.22 -2.38
CA GLY A 49 6.04 5.65 -3.46
C GLY A 49 4.94 4.72 -2.94
N SER A 50 5.26 3.81 -2.01
CA SER A 50 4.27 2.90 -1.43
C SER A 50 3.20 3.65 -0.62
N VAL A 51 3.61 4.64 0.16
CA VAL A 51 2.70 5.50 0.93
C VAL A 51 1.80 6.30 -0.01
N LEU A 52 2.37 6.90 -1.07
CA LEU A 52 1.60 7.61 -2.09
C LEU A 52 0.61 6.70 -2.79
N GLY A 53 0.96 5.45 -3.12
CA GLY A 53 0.04 4.51 -3.74
C GLY A 53 -1.18 4.22 -2.87
N ALA A 54 -0.98 4.06 -1.57
CA ALA A 54 -2.08 3.85 -0.62
C ALA A 54 -2.99 5.08 -0.57
N PHE A 55 -2.41 6.28 -0.41
CA PHE A 55 -3.17 7.52 -0.33
C PHE A 55 -3.88 7.85 -1.65
N LEU A 56 -3.25 7.59 -2.81
CA LEU A 56 -3.86 7.84 -4.11
C LEU A 56 -5.05 6.92 -4.34
N THR A 57 -4.95 5.63 -4.02
CA THR A 57 -6.08 4.71 -4.20
C THR A 57 -7.26 5.10 -3.31
N ILE A 58 -7.02 5.44 -2.05
CA ILE A 58 -8.09 5.86 -1.13
C ILE A 58 -8.66 7.22 -1.53
N GLY A 59 -7.80 8.21 -1.82
CA GLY A 59 -8.22 9.56 -2.17
C GLY A 59 -8.96 9.63 -3.51
N LEU A 60 -8.63 8.75 -4.46
CA LEU A 60 -9.32 8.63 -5.74
C LEU A 60 -10.50 7.65 -5.70
N ALA A 61 -10.77 7.01 -4.56
CA ALA A 61 -11.83 6.02 -4.46
C ALA A 61 -13.20 6.60 -4.77
N GLU A 62 -13.51 7.81 -4.27
CA GLU A 62 -14.77 8.49 -4.56
C GLU A 62 -14.79 9.13 -5.96
N PRO A 63 -13.78 9.94 -6.38
CA PRO A 63 -13.79 10.55 -7.72
C PRO A 63 -13.91 9.55 -8.87
N LEU A 64 -13.31 8.37 -8.72
CA LEU A 64 -13.31 7.32 -9.75
C LEU A 64 -14.42 6.28 -9.52
N ASN A 65 -15.31 6.47 -8.54
CA ASN A 65 -16.35 5.51 -8.15
C ASN A 65 -15.80 4.08 -7.89
N LEU A 66 -14.55 3.96 -7.40
CA LEU A 66 -13.96 2.66 -7.06
C LEU A 66 -14.64 2.05 -5.84
N ASN A 67 -15.21 2.88 -4.95
CA ASN A 67 -15.98 2.44 -3.79
C ASN A 67 -17.25 1.65 -4.12
N VAL A 68 -17.72 1.68 -5.38
CA VAL A 68 -18.91 0.92 -5.84
C VAL A 68 -18.60 -0.58 -5.95
N ASN A 69 -17.33 -0.94 -6.22
CA ASN A 69 -16.90 -2.32 -6.31
C ASN A 69 -15.67 -2.57 -5.41
N PRO A 70 -15.86 -3.22 -4.24
CA PRO A 70 -14.77 -3.50 -3.30
C PRO A 70 -13.62 -4.30 -3.94
N ASP A 71 -13.90 -5.24 -4.84
CA ASP A 71 -12.87 -6.06 -5.48
C ASP A 71 -11.96 -5.20 -6.36
N ILE A 72 -12.53 -4.23 -7.07
CA ILE A 72 -11.76 -3.28 -7.88
C ILE A 72 -10.97 -2.34 -6.97
N LEU A 73 -11.58 -1.81 -5.91
CA LEU A 73 -10.88 -0.93 -4.97
C LEU A 73 -9.66 -1.61 -4.35
N PHE A 74 -9.84 -2.82 -3.82
CA PHE A 74 -8.75 -3.60 -3.24
C PHE A 74 -7.75 -4.05 -4.30
N GLY A 75 -8.19 -4.45 -5.50
CA GLY A 75 -7.30 -4.79 -6.61
C GLY A 75 -6.39 -3.62 -7.00
N VAL A 76 -6.97 -2.42 -7.15
CA VAL A 76 -6.21 -1.19 -7.43
C VAL A 76 -5.25 -0.89 -6.29
N PHE A 77 -5.66 -1.06 -5.03
CA PHE A 77 -4.81 -0.83 -3.86
C PHE A 77 -3.61 -1.79 -3.82
N PHE A 78 -3.86 -3.09 -4.02
CA PHE A 78 -2.83 -4.12 -4.04
C PHE A 78 -1.86 -3.98 -5.21
N VAL A 79 -2.25 -3.32 -6.30
CA VAL A 79 -1.37 -3.05 -7.43
C VAL A 79 -0.65 -1.71 -7.28
N SER A 80 -1.34 -0.65 -6.89
CA SER A 80 -0.81 0.72 -6.86
C SER A 80 0.32 0.89 -5.85
N VAL A 81 0.16 0.33 -4.65
CA VAL A 81 1.12 0.43 -3.53
C VAL A 81 2.48 -0.18 -3.89
N PRO A 82 2.59 -1.45 -4.35
CA PRO A 82 3.88 -1.99 -4.76
C PRO A 82 4.38 -1.35 -6.06
N LEU A 83 3.50 -1.00 -7.01
CA LEU A 83 3.92 -0.39 -8.27
C LEU A 83 4.60 0.96 -8.05
N LEU A 84 3.94 1.87 -7.31
CA LEU A 84 4.49 3.18 -7.00
C LEU A 84 5.70 3.07 -6.07
N GLY A 85 5.71 2.11 -5.14
CA GLY A 85 6.89 1.79 -4.34
C GLY A 85 8.08 1.35 -5.18
N MET A 86 7.87 0.47 -6.15
CA MET A 86 8.91 0.02 -7.08
C MET A 86 9.40 1.16 -7.98
N ILE A 87 8.49 1.97 -8.51
CA ILE A 87 8.85 3.16 -9.31
C ILE A 87 9.72 4.09 -8.47
N GLY A 88 9.26 4.46 -7.27
CA GLY A 88 10.00 5.29 -6.34
C GLY A 88 11.40 4.73 -6.04
N PHE A 89 11.48 3.44 -5.73
CA PHE A 89 12.74 2.76 -5.46
C PHE A 89 13.74 2.88 -6.61
N HIS A 90 13.29 2.90 -7.87
CA HIS A 90 14.12 3.00 -9.06
C HIS A 90 14.44 4.43 -9.54
N ILE A 91 13.72 5.48 -9.08
CA ILE A 91 13.90 6.87 -9.54
C ILE A 91 15.35 7.37 -9.38
N LYS A 92 16.08 6.93 -8.34
CA LYS A 92 17.45 7.39 -8.08
C LYS A 92 18.53 6.68 -8.91
N ARG A 93 18.17 5.78 -9.83
CA ARG A 93 19.13 5.05 -10.66
C ARG A 93 19.85 5.93 -11.69
N LYS A 94 19.43 7.19 -11.90
CA LYS A 94 19.92 8.04 -12.99
C LYS A 94 21.17 8.90 -12.66
N THR A 95 21.96 8.56 -11.65
CA THR A 95 23.16 9.35 -11.27
C THR A 95 24.37 8.47 -10.97
N ARG A 96 24.69 7.55 -11.87
CA ARG A 96 26.05 7.02 -12.03
C ARG A 96 26.39 6.97 -13.51
#